data_AF-A0A6B0ZH99-F1
#
_entry.id   AF-A0A6B0ZH99-F1
#
_cell.length_a   1.000
_cell.length_b   1.000
_cell.length_c   1.000
_cell.angle_alpha   90.00
_cell.angle_beta   90.00
_cell.angle_gamma   90.00
#
_symmetry.space_group_name_H-M   'P 1'
#
loop_
_entity.id
_entity.type
_entity.pdbx_description
1 polymer ?
#
loop_
_entity_poly.entity_id
_entity_poly.type
_entity_poly.pdbx_seq_one_letter_code
_entity_poly.pdbx_strand_id
1 'polypeptide(L)'
;RQIKTMVMVLDGSMTLALLRGDHQLNLQKLADGTGAADIRPAEPDETLERLGAHPGSLGAVGVKDLRIVADHALRGRRNLATGANTDDWHYSGVDIDRDIAVDEWLDLREVSAGEPCVTCGQPLEVVRCIETGHIFKLGRRYAEAMGATVLDADGVERPITMGSYGIGIGRAMAAVAEVHHDDRGLVWPVAVAPYETVITVASMRDDAAVAAAERLYGELQGQGVEVLLDDRDARAGVKFADSELVGIPWRITAGRAVADGEVELTERATGDTQRVAIGDAAARVAATLASARP
;
A
#
# COMPACT_ATOMS: atom_id res chain seq x y z
N ARG A 1 7.01 32.73 5.25
CA ARG A 1 8.23 33.57 5.11
C ARG A 1 9.37 33.06 6.01
N GLN A 2 9.41 31.76 6.28
CA GLN A 2 10.40 31.16 7.17
C GLN A 2 11.26 30.19 6.36
N ILE A 3 12.53 30.09 6.71
CA ILE A 3 13.43 29.01 6.30
C ILE A 3 13.38 27.97 7.42
N LYS A 4 13.03 26.74 7.06
CA LYS A 4 13.16 25.58 7.94
C LYS A 4 14.56 25.03 7.75
N THR A 5 15.34 24.98 8.82
CA THR A 5 16.70 24.41 8.84
C THR A 5 16.64 23.04 9.50
N MET A 6 16.84 22.00 8.71
CA MET A 6 16.94 20.62 9.19
C MET A 6 18.42 20.28 9.33
N VAL A 7 18.88 19.97 10.55
CA VAL A 7 20.25 19.51 10.75
C VAL A 7 20.28 18.00 10.64
N MET A 8 20.94 17.51 9.61
CA MET A 8 21.02 16.10 9.25
C MET A 8 22.47 15.62 9.38
N VAL A 9 22.65 14.35 9.71
CA VAL A 9 23.95 13.67 9.62
C VAL A 9 23.88 12.69 8.45
N LEU A 10 24.72 12.93 7.45
CA LEU A 10 24.82 12.15 6.22
C LEU A 10 26.17 11.43 6.22
N ASP A 11 26.16 10.09 6.28
CA ASP A 11 27.36 9.25 6.36
C ASP A 11 28.36 9.73 7.45
N GLY A 12 27.83 10.10 8.62
CA GLY A 12 28.61 10.63 9.75
C GLY A 12 29.00 12.11 9.67
N SER A 13 28.65 12.82 8.60
CA SER A 13 28.95 14.25 8.42
C SER A 13 27.71 15.13 8.54
N MET A 14 27.79 16.18 9.37
CA MET A 14 26.66 17.11 9.57
C MET A 14 26.42 18.01 8.36
N THR A 15 25.16 18.11 7.93
CA THR A 15 24.68 18.87 6.77
C THR A 15 23.40 19.63 7.14
N LEU A 16 23.30 20.89 6.73
CA LEU A 16 22.09 21.70 6.87
C LEU A 16 21.22 21.55 5.62
N ALA A 17 20.03 20.99 5.75
CA ALA A 17 19.03 20.91 4.70
C ALA A 17 17.97 22.02 4.88
N LEU A 18 17.90 22.95 3.93
CA LEU A 18 17.05 24.14 4.01
C LEU A 18 15.80 24.00 3.16
N LEU A 19 14.63 24.26 3.75
CA LEU A 19 13.34 24.26 3.06
C LEU A 19 12.54 25.51 3.37
N ARG A 20 11.47 25.75 2.60
CA ARG A 20 10.43 26.71 2.99
C ARG A 20 9.73 26.21 4.26
N GLY A 21 9.35 27.10 5.17
CA GLY A 21 8.78 26.74 6.48
C GLY A 21 7.58 25.78 6.45
N ASP A 22 6.76 25.87 5.41
CA ASP A 22 5.56 25.07 5.15
C ASP A 22 5.80 23.80 4.32
N HIS A 23 7.06 23.52 3.93
CA HIS A 23 7.43 22.28 3.25
C HIS A 23 7.96 21.25 4.23
N GLN A 24 7.78 19.97 3.92
CA GLN A 24 8.38 18.85 4.65
C GLN A 24 9.56 18.27 3.86
N LEU A 25 10.62 17.88 4.59
CA LEU A 25 11.79 17.26 4.02
C LEU A 25 11.47 15.82 3.62
N ASN A 26 11.75 15.46 2.37
CA ASN A 26 11.72 14.11 1.87
C ASN A 26 13.11 13.47 1.99
N LEU A 27 13.26 12.51 2.90
CA LEU A 27 14.55 11.87 3.18
C LEU A 27 15.09 11.07 1.99
N GLN A 28 14.22 10.44 1.20
CA GLN A 28 14.64 9.69 0.02
C GLN A 28 15.25 10.63 -1.03
N LYS A 29 14.63 11.78 -1.27
CA LYS A 29 15.21 12.79 -2.19
C LYS A 29 16.53 13.36 -1.67
N LEU A 30 16.66 13.54 -0.36
CA LEU A 30 17.94 13.94 0.25
C LEU A 30 19.01 12.87 0.01
N ALA A 31 18.69 11.59 0.20
CA ALA A 31 19.59 10.48 -0.10
C ALA A 31 20.00 10.45 -1.56
N ASP A 32 19.02 10.48 -2.47
CA ASP A 32 19.26 10.42 -3.92
C ASP A 32 20.08 11.61 -4.42
N GLY A 33 19.79 12.82 -3.90
CA GLY A 33 20.49 14.04 -4.28
C GLY A 33 21.90 14.15 -3.71
N THR A 34 22.18 13.55 -2.56
CA THR A 34 23.51 13.64 -1.92
C THR A 34 24.37 12.39 -2.12
N GLY A 35 23.76 11.27 -2.52
CA GLY A 35 24.42 9.96 -2.58
C GLY A 35 24.62 9.30 -1.22
N ALA A 36 24.09 9.89 -0.13
CA ALA A 36 24.31 9.38 1.22
C ALA A 36 23.55 8.07 1.47
N ALA A 37 24.20 7.13 2.15
CA ALA A 37 23.62 5.82 2.46
C ALA A 37 23.00 5.78 3.87
N ASP A 38 23.64 6.44 4.83
CA ASP A 38 23.14 6.61 6.19
C ASP A 38 22.72 8.06 6.44
N ILE A 39 21.45 8.24 6.81
CA ILE A 39 20.84 9.55 7.02
C ILE A 39 20.03 9.53 8.29
N ARG A 40 20.35 10.46 9.19
CA ARG A 40 19.56 10.68 10.41
C ARG A 40 19.48 12.17 10.75
N PRO A 41 18.45 12.60 11.49
CA PRO A 41 18.51 13.88 12.18
C PRO A 41 19.71 13.93 13.14
N ALA A 42 20.31 15.10 13.29
CA ALA A 42 21.27 15.33 14.36
C ALA A 42 20.56 15.31 15.73
N GLU A 43 21.26 14.81 16.73
CA GLU A 43 20.81 14.87 18.12
C GLU A 43 20.96 16.29 18.68
N PRO A 44 20.16 16.69 19.69
CA PRO A 44 20.22 18.04 20.25
C PRO A 44 21.63 18.46 20.69
N ASP A 45 22.38 17.57 21.34
CA ASP A 45 23.74 17.85 21.80
C ASP A 45 24.70 18.10 20.63
N GLU A 46 24.57 17.34 19.53
CA GLU A 46 25.36 17.57 18.31
C GLU A 46 25.05 18.96 17.71
N THR A 47 23.78 19.37 17.71
CA THR A 47 23.39 20.70 17.21
C THR A 47 23.88 21.83 18.11
N LEU A 48 23.86 21.64 19.43
CA LEU A 48 24.38 22.62 20.38
C LEU A 48 25.90 22.78 20.24
N GLU A 49 26.63 21.67 20.11
CA GLU A 49 28.09 21.70 19.94
C GLU A 49 28.50 22.39 18.63
N ARG A 50 27.79 22.10 17.52
CA ARG A 50 28.18 22.57 16.18
C ARG A 50 27.62 23.92 15.80
N LEU A 51 26.43 24.26 16.28
CA LEU A 51 25.72 25.50 15.91
C LEU A 51 25.48 26.42 17.12
N GLY A 52 25.72 25.99 18.35
CA GLY A 52 25.58 26.85 19.53
C GLY A 52 24.15 27.05 20.02
N ALA A 53 23.19 26.29 19.51
CA ALA A 53 21.79 26.36 19.93
C ALA A 53 21.05 25.01 19.78
N HIS A 54 19.89 24.91 20.41
CA HIS A 54 18.99 23.78 20.35
C HIS A 54 18.00 23.87 19.16
N PRO A 55 17.37 22.75 18.76
CA PRO A 55 16.29 22.76 17.79
C PRO A 55 15.20 23.78 18.13
N GLY A 56 14.82 24.58 17.14
CA GLY A 56 13.92 25.74 17.31
C GLY A 56 14.61 27.08 17.09
N SER A 57 15.93 27.15 17.24
CA SER A 57 16.71 28.39 17.03
C SER A 57 17.84 28.24 16.00
N LEU A 58 17.80 27.16 15.21
CA LEU A 58 18.85 26.80 14.23
C LEU A 58 18.65 27.48 12.87
N GLY A 59 19.74 27.92 12.26
CA GLY A 59 19.78 28.57 10.96
C GLY A 59 21.11 28.41 10.23
N ALA A 60 21.13 28.79 8.96
CA ALA A 60 22.32 28.70 8.11
C ALA A 60 22.99 30.06 7.84
N VAL A 61 22.51 31.15 8.45
CA VAL A 61 23.10 32.49 8.26
C VAL A 61 24.51 32.50 8.84
N GLY A 62 25.49 32.82 8.01
CA GLY A 62 26.90 32.93 8.41
C GLY A 62 27.61 31.59 8.71
N VAL A 63 26.94 30.45 8.56
CA VAL A 63 27.55 29.12 8.71
C VAL A 63 28.42 28.83 7.48
N LYS A 64 29.66 28.37 7.69
CA LYS A 64 30.65 28.16 6.61
C LYS A 64 31.39 26.82 6.68
N ASP A 65 31.34 26.15 7.82
CA ASP A 65 32.06 24.90 8.11
C ASP A 65 31.18 23.65 7.99
N LEU A 66 29.90 23.82 7.66
CA LEU A 66 28.94 22.75 7.40
C LEU A 66 28.47 22.82 5.95
N ARG A 67 28.24 21.65 5.35
CA ARG A 67 27.58 21.56 4.04
C ARG A 67 26.16 22.08 4.16
N ILE A 68 25.73 22.93 3.23
CA ILE A 68 24.39 23.51 3.15
C ILE A 68 23.75 23.11 1.83
N VAL A 69 22.70 22.29 1.91
CA VAL A 69 21.86 21.93 0.76
C VAL A 69 20.50 22.63 0.90
N ALA A 70 19.95 23.17 -0.18
CA ALA A 70 18.68 23.91 -0.13
C ALA A 70 17.69 23.45 -1.20
N ASP A 71 16.41 23.40 -0.83
CA ASP A 71 15.31 23.11 -1.74
C ASP A 71 15.17 24.23 -2.79
N HIS A 72 14.93 23.86 -4.05
CA HIS A 72 14.74 24.82 -5.14
C HIS A 72 13.70 25.91 -4.84
N ALA A 73 12.68 25.64 -4.01
CA ALA A 73 11.68 26.63 -3.65
C ALA A 73 12.24 27.84 -2.90
N LEU A 74 13.45 27.78 -2.33
CA LEU A 74 14.10 28.91 -1.65
C LEU A 74 14.84 29.87 -2.59
N ARG A 75 15.09 29.50 -3.86
CA ARG A 75 15.86 30.34 -4.80
C ARG A 75 15.27 31.74 -4.95
N GLY A 76 16.13 32.75 -4.86
CA GLY A 76 15.77 34.17 -5.02
C GLY A 76 14.81 34.73 -3.97
N ARG A 77 14.49 33.97 -2.92
CA ARG A 77 13.63 34.47 -1.85
C ARG A 77 14.38 35.44 -0.95
N ARG A 78 13.63 36.44 -0.49
CA ARG A 78 14.10 37.58 0.28
C ARG A 78 13.20 37.84 1.46
N ASN A 79 13.70 38.60 2.44
CA ASN A 79 12.96 39.00 3.64
C ASN A 79 12.33 37.79 4.38
N LEU A 80 13.15 36.77 4.61
CA LEU A 80 12.79 35.56 5.33
C LEU A 80 13.20 35.65 6.81
N ALA A 81 12.69 34.72 7.61
CA ALA A 81 13.11 34.48 8.99
C ALA A 81 13.71 33.07 9.14
N THR A 82 14.73 32.95 10.00
CA THR A 82 15.38 31.67 10.34
C THR A 82 15.99 31.78 11.73
N GLY A 83 16.28 30.65 12.38
CA GLY A 83 16.97 30.65 13.67
C GLY A 83 18.32 31.36 13.60
N ALA A 84 18.72 31.99 14.71
CA ALA A 84 19.94 32.79 14.79
C ALA A 84 21.17 32.01 15.30
N ASN A 85 21.05 30.69 15.51
CA ASN A 85 22.08 29.88 16.16
C ASN A 85 22.39 30.39 17.58
N THR A 86 21.34 30.86 18.26
CA THR A 86 21.33 31.24 19.68
C THR A 86 19.92 30.98 20.19
N ASP A 87 19.79 30.26 21.31
CA ASP A 87 18.49 29.85 21.85
C ASP A 87 17.54 31.03 22.02
N ASP A 88 16.30 30.86 21.55
CA ASP A 88 15.21 31.84 21.54
C ASP A 88 15.39 33.04 20.59
N TRP A 89 16.43 33.05 19.74
CA TRP A 89 16.68 34.11 18.76
C TRP A 89 16.49 33.67 17.31
N HIS A 90 15.96 34.61 16.52
CA HIS A 90 15.75 34.45 15.09
C HIS A 90 16.25 35.68 14.33
N TYR A 91 16.86 35.46 13.17
CA TYR A 91 17.06 36.51 12.18
C TYR A 91 15.75 36.79 11.44
N SER A 92 15.54 38.04 11.08
CA SER A 92 14.51 38.49 10.13
C SER A 92 15.15 39.37 9.06
N GLY A 93 14.50 39.51 7.90
CA GLY A 93 15.09 40.25 6.78
C GLY A 93 16.18 39.47 6.03
N VAL A 94 16.19 38.14 6.18
CA VAL A 94 17.20 37.26 5.58
C VAL A 94 16.93 37.08 4.09
N ASP A 95 17.95 37.33 3.28
CA ASP A 95 17.96 37.10 1.84
C ASP A 95 18.87 35.92 1.54
N ILE A 96 18.35 34.90 0.85
CA ILE A 96 19.10 33.65 0.61
C ILE A 96 20.45 33.93 -0.06
N ASP A 97 20.44 34.68 -1.17
CA ASP A 97 21.64 34.94 -1.96
C ASP A 97 22.68 35.84 -1.26
N ARG A 98 22.26 36.59 -0.21
CA ARG A 98 23.14 37.52 0.53
C ARG A 98 23.72 36.87 1.78
N ASP A 99 22.89 36.15 2.53
CA ASP A 99 23.19 35.77 3.91
C ASP A 99 23.55 34.29 4.08
N ILE A 100 23.24 33.43 3.10
CA ILE A 100 23.44 31.98 3.18
C ILE A 100 24.22 31.51 1.95
N ALA A 101 25.40 30.93 2.19
CA ALA A 101 26.19 30.27 1.15
C ALA A 101 25.66 28.85 0.94
N VAL A 102 24.73 28.67 0.00
CA VAL A 102 24.20 27.35 -0.37
C VAL A 102 25.23 26.62 -1.24
N ASP A 103 25.70 25.45 -0.80
CA ASP A 103 26.63 24.62 -1.57
C ASP A 103 25.93 23.92 -2.73
N GLU A 104 24.71 23.42 -2.50
CA GLU A 104 23.97 22.64 -3.47
C GLU A 104 22.47 22.89 -3.43
N TRP A 105 21.85 22.92 -4.61
CA TRP A 105 20.41 23.06 -4.75
C TRP A 105 19.81 21.74 -5.20
N LEU A 106 18.89 21.20 -4.41
CA LEU A 106 18.28 19.89 -4.62
C LEU A 106 16.74 20.02 -4.60
N ASP A 107 16.04 19.04 -5.17
CA ASP A 107 14.62 18.83 -4.87
C ASP A 107 14.54 18.07 -3.54
N LEU A 108 14.16 18.74 -2.46
CA LEU A 108 14.23 18.16 -1.11
C LEU A 108 12.87 17.94 -0.49
N ARG A 109 11.81 18.52 -1.06
CA ARG A 109 10.50 18.53 -0.41
C ARG A 109 9.57 17.43 -0.86
N GLU A 110 8.64 17.10 0.01
CA GLU A 110 7.41 16.42 -0.37
C GLU A 110 6.51 17.33 -1.24
N VAL A 111 5.72 16.69 -2.09
CA VAL A 111 4.70 17.35 -2.91
C VAL A 111 3.40 17.43 -2.13
N SER A 112 2.64 18.51 -2.34
CA SER A 112 1.28 18.64 -1.80
C SER A 112 0.22 18.36 -2.87
N ALA A 113 -0.97 17.91 -2.45
CA ALA A 113 -2.12 17.79 -3.34
C ALA A 113 -2.45 19.14 -4.01
N GLY A 114 -2.81 19.10 -5.29
CA GLY A 114 -3.12 20.27 -6.11
C GLY A 114 -1.91 20.90 -6.81
N GLU A 115 -0.68 20.52 -6.46
CA GLU A 115 0.51 21.01 -7.18
C GLU A 115 0.58 20.49 -8.62
N PRO A 116 1.16 21.24 -9.57
CA PRO A 116 1.20 20.84 -10.96
C PRO A 116 2.16 19.67 -11.19
N CYS A 117 1.70 18.67 -11.92
CA CYS A 117 2.53 17.58 -12.43
C CYS A 117 3.65 18.14 -13.33
N VAL A 118 4.89 17.68 -13.11
CA VAL A 118 6.07 18.13 -13.87
C VAL A 118 6.03 17.76 -15.36
N THR A 119 5.19 16.79 -15.74
CA THR A 119 5.06 16.33 -17.13
C THR A 119 3.92 17.01 -17.87
N CYS A 120 2.74 17.13 -17.24
CA CYS A 120 1.52 17.58 -17.92
C CYS A 120 0.86 18.83 -17.30
N GLY A 121 1.36 19.34 -16.18
CA GLY A 121 0.85 20.54 -15.51
C GLY A 121 -0.48 20.37 -14.78
N GLN A 122 -1.13 19.20 -14.87
CA GLN A 122 -2.39 18.92 -14.16
C GLN A 122 -2.16 18.83 -12.64
N PRO A 123 -3.16 19.19 -11.81
CA PRO A 123 -3.03 19.11 -10.36
C PRO A 123 -2.85 17.66 -9.91
N LEU A 124 -1.89 17.43 -9.01
CA LEU A 124 -1.61 16.13 -8.42
C LEU A 124 -2.65 15.77 -7.36
N GLU A 125 -3.15 14.55 -7.41
CA GLU A 125 -3.94 13.96 -6.34
C GLU A 125 -3.05 13.07 -5.48
N VAL A 126 -3.24 13.13 -4.16
CA VAL A 126 -2.53 12.27 -3.21
C VAL A 126 -3.54 11.31 -2.59
N VAL A 127 -3.42 10.04 -2.97
CA VAL A 127 -4.24 8.95 -2.45
C VAL A 127 -3.39 8.02 -1.58
N ARG A 128 -4.02 7.35 -0.62
CA ARG A 128 -3.35 6.30 0.17
C ARG A 128 -3.48 4.98 -0.56
N CYS A 129 -2.36 4.27 -0.68
CA CYS A 129 -2.29 2.99 -1.36
C CYS A 129 -1.58 1.96 -0.49
N ILE A 130 -1.90 0.68 -0.72
CA ILE A 130 -1.14 -0.45 -0.19
C ILE A 130 -0.24 -0.96 -1.31
N GLU A 131 1.07 -0.87 -1.15
CA GLU A 131 2.02 -1.42 -2.11
C GLU A 131 1.98 -2.96 -2.04
N THR A 132 1.35 -3.61 -3.01
CA THR A 132 1.29 -5.09 -3.09
C THR A 132 2.43 -5.71 -3.89
N GLY A 133 3.19 -4.90 -4.64
CA GLY A 133 4.35 -5.36 -5.38
C GLY A 133 5.25 -4.23 -5.87
N HIS A 134 6.47 -4.59 -6.22
CA HIS A 134 7.51 -3.66 -6.67
C HIS A 134 8.40 -4.33 -7.72
N ILE A 135 8.79 -3.56 -8.73
CA ILE A 135 9.75 -3.98 -9.75
C ILE A 135 10.98 -3.06 -9.73
N PHE A 136 12.16 -3.64 -9.72
CA PHE A 136 13.43 -2.91 -9.67
C PHE A 136 14.31 -3.21 -10.87
N LYS A 137 14.90 -2.17 -11.44
CA LYS A 137 16.07 -2.30 -12.32
C LYS A 137 17.32 -2.27 -11.45
N LEU A 138 17.78 -3.45 -11.02
CA LEU A 138 18.96 -3.57 -10.15
C LEU A 138 20.27 -3.24 -10.88
N GLY A 139 20.25 -3.26 -12.21
CA GLY A 139 21.44 -3.03 -13.02
C GLY A 139 22.47 -4.12 -12.77
N ARG A 140 23.72 -3.74 -12.49
CA ARG A 140 24.83 -4.68 -12.29
C ARG A 140 25.33 -4.75 -10.85
N ARG A 141 24.71 -4.01 -9.93
CA ARG A 141 25.15 -3.84 -8.53
C ARG A 141 25.50 -5.17 -7.85
N TYR A 142 24.59 -6.15 -7.92
CA TYR A 142 24.80 -7.45 -7.28
C TYR A 142 25.71 -8.36 -8.09
N ALA A 143 25.58 -8.35 -9.41
CA ALA A 143 26.40 -9.16 -10.30
C ALA A 143 27.89 -8.80 -10.16
N GLU A 144 28.23 -7.50 -10.09
CA GLU A 144 29.59 -7.02 -9.86
C GLU A 144 30.10 -7.41 -8.47
N ALA A 145 29.30 -7.22 -7.42
CA ALA A 145 29.69 -7.58 -6.06
C ALA A 145 29.92 -9.09 -5.86
N MET A 146 29.19 -9.93 -6.60
CA MET A 146 29.26 -11.39 -6.51
C MET A 146 30.16 -12.04 -7.57
N GLY A 147 30.68 -11.28 -8.54
CA GLY A 147 31.43 -11.83 -9.67
C GLY A 147 30.59 -12.68 -10.63
N ALA A 148 29.29 -12.38 -10.78
CA ALA A 148 28.40 -13.11 -11.67
C ALA A 148 28.48 -12.56 -13.11
N THR A 149 29.17 -13.29 -13.97
CA THR A 149 29.48 -12.88 -15.36
C THR A 149 29.04 -13.93 -16.39
N VAL A 150 28.90 -13.48 -17.64
CA VAL A 150 28.67 -14.31 -18.83
C VAL A 150 29.51 -13.80 -20.00
N LEU A 151 29.84 -14.66 -20.97
CA LEU A 151 30.43 -14.23 -22.24
C LEU A 151 29.34 -13.60 -23.12
N ASP A 152 29.63 -12.45 -23.70
CA ASP A 152 28.77 -11.84 -24.71
C ASP A 152 29.01 -12.47 -26.12
N ALA A 153 28.35 -11.91 -27.14
CA ALA A 153 28.46 -12.37 -28.52
C ALA A 153 29.88 -12.24 -29.11
N ASP A 154 30.72 -11.37 -28.54
CA ASP A 154 32.11 -11.14 -28.95
C ASP A 154 33.11 -12.00 -28.14
N GLY A 155 32.61 -12.82 -27.20
CA GLY A 155 33.43 -13.62 -26.30
C GLY A 155 34.05 -12.81 -25.16
N VAL A 156 33.51 -11.63 -24.87
CA VAL A 156 33.96 -10.76 -23.78
C VAL A 156 33.14 -11.04 -22.52
N GLU A 157 33.83 -11.21 -21.39
CA GLU A 157 33.19 -11.40 -20.10
C GLU A 157 32.48 -10.11 -19.64
N ARG A 158 31.16 -10.21 -19.40
CA ARG A 158 30.34 -9.09 -18.92
C ARG A 158 29.54 -9.47 -17.67
N PRO A 159 29.40 -8.56 -16.70
CA PRO A 159 28.50 -8.76 -15.56
C PRO A 159 27.05 -8.82 -16.03
N ILE A 160 26.27 -9.70 -15.40
CA ILE A 160 24.85 -9.87 -15.71
C ILE A 160 24.07 -8.61 -15.33
N THR A 161 23.17 -8.16 -16.22
CA THR A 161 22.23 -7.08 -15.91
C THR A 161 20.95 -7.67 -15.32
N MET A 162 20.56 -7.20 -14.13
CA MET A 162 19.53 -7.80 -13.31
C MET A 162 18.30 -6.92 -13.17
N GLY A 163 17.14 -7.57 -13.15
CA GLY A 163 15.88 -7.03 -12.66
C GLY A 163 15.37 -7.86 -11.49
N SER A 164 14.53 -7.28 -10.64
CA SER A 164 13.84 -7.98 -9.55
C SER A 164 12.37 -7.62 -9.56
N TYR A 165 11.52 -8.60 -9.26
CA TYR A 165 10.06 -8.49 -9.30
C TYR A 165 9.50 -9.17 -8.06
N GLY A 166 8.85 -8.40 -7.19
CA GLY A 166 8.31 -8.90 -5.93
C GLY A 166 6.81 -8.61 -5.82
N ILE A 167 6.04 -9.60 -5.40
CA ILE A 167 4.64 -9.45 -5.01
C ILE A 167 4.51 -9.99 -3.58
N GLY A 168 3.99 -9.16 -2.67
CA GLY A 168 3.74 -9.56 -1.29
C GLY A 168 2.45 -10.36 -1.20
N ILE A 169 2.48 -11.67 -1.44
CA ILE A 169 1.27 -12.52 -1.49
C ILE A 169 0.37 -12.37 -0.25
N GLY A 170 0.93 -12.42 0.96
CA GLY A 170 0.16 -12.21 2.19
C GLY A 170 -0.44 -10.80 2.29
N ARG A 171 0.29 -9.78 1.82
CA ARG A 171 -0.20 -8.40 1.77
C ARG A 171 -1.27 -8.21 0.69
N ALA A 172 -1.16 -8.91 -0.43
CA ALA A 172 -2.18 -8.90 -1.48
C ALA A 172 -3.50 -9.47 -0.95
N MET A 173 -3.46 -10.55 -0.18
CA MET A 173 -4.65 -11.09 0.49
C MET A 173 -5.28 -10.07 1.45
N ALA A 174 -4.46 -9.41 2.28
CA ALA A 174 -4.94 -8.35 3.17
C ALA A 174 -5.51 -7.14 2.40
N ALA A 175 -4.90 -6.76 1.27
CA ALA A 175 -5.41 -5.69 0.42
C ALA A 175 -6.76 -6.05 -0.23
N VAL A 176 -6.94 -7.31 -0.64
CA VAL A 176 -8.25 -7.80 -1.11
C VAL A 176 -9.27 -7.69 0.02
N ALA A 177 -8.96 -8.15 1.23
CA ALA A 177 -9.86 -8.02 2.38
C ALA A 177 -10.22 -6.56 2.69
N GLU A 178 -9.24 -5.64 2.63
CA GLU A 178 -9.45 -4.20 2.87
C GLU A 178 -10.41 -3.56 1.87
N VAL A 179 -10.37 -3.97 0.59
CA VAL A 179 -11.21 -3.37 -0.47
C VAL A 179 -12.47 -4.18 -0.79
N HIS A 180 -12.57 -5.42 -0.29
CA HIS A 180 -13.69 -6.34 -0.53
C HIS A 180 -14.28 -6.87 0.79
N HIS A 181 -14.95 -6.00 1.53
CA HIS A 181 -15.70 -6.35 2.74
C HIS A 181 -16.94 -5.47 2.92
N ASP A 182 -17.84 -5.89 3.80
CA ASP A 182 -18.94 -5.09 4.35
C ASP A 182 -19.01 -5.28 5.88
N ASP A 183 -20.01 -4.67 6.52
CA ASP A 183 -20.20 -4.77 7.98
C ASP A 183 -20.44 -6.20 8.49
N ARG A 184 -20.74 -7.16 7.60
CA ARG A 184 -21.00 -8.57 7.93
C ARG A 184 -19.77 -9.46 7.72
N GLY A 185 -18.76 -9.00 7.00
CA GLY A 185 -17.50 -9.72 6.79
C GLY A 185 -16.94 -9.56 5.38
N LEU A 186 -16.18 -10.57 4.95
CA LEU A 186 -15.47 -10.56 3.67
C LEU A 186 -16.44 -10.73 2.49
N VAL A 187 -16.06 -10.19 1.33
CA VAL A 187 -16.81 -10.32 0.06
C VAL A 187 -15.84 -10.72 -1.05
N TRP A 188 -15.35 -11.96 -1.00
CA TRP A 188 -14.27 -12.38 -1.89
C TRP A 188 -14.62 -12.27 -3.38
N PRO A 189 -13.71 -11.76 -4.22
CA PRO A 189 -13.72 -12.08 -5.64
C PRO A 189 -13.64 -13.60 -5.81
N VAL A 190 -14.42 -14.16 -6.75
CA VAL A 190 -14.52 -15.62 -6.98
C VAL A 190 -13.13 -16.27 -7.14
N ALA A 191 -12.22 -15.61 -7.85
CA ALA A 191 -10.87 -16.12 -8.14
C ALA A 191 -9.99 -16.40 -6.90
N VAL A 192 -10.31 -15.82 -5.75
CA VAL A 192 -9.51 -15.95 -4.51
C VAL A 192 -10.35 -16.34 -3.29
N ALA A 193 -11.63 -16.67 -3.51
CA ALA A 193 -12.49 -17.15 -2.43
C ALA A 193 -12.02 -18.53 -1.95
N PRO A 194 -12.16 -18.85 -0.65
CA PRO A 194 -11.76 -20.16 -0.11
C PRO A 194 -12.65 -21.31 -0.63
N TYR A 195 -13.88 -20.98 -1.00
CA TYR A 195 -14.84 -21.79 -1.73
C TYR A 195 -15.67 -20.83 -2.58
N GLU A 196 -16.22 -21.33 -3.68
CA GLU A 196 -17.06 -20.52 -4.57
C GLU A 196 -18.52 -20.52 -4.13
N THR A 197 -18.97 -21.62 -3.50
CA THR A 197 -20.34 -21.79 -3.03
C THR A 197 -20.37 -22.51 -1.69
N VAL A 198 -21.30 -22.12 -0.82
CA VAL A 198 -21.63 -22.84 0.41
C VAL A 198 -23.08 -23.30 0.39
N ILE A 199 -23.31 -24.57 0.66
CA ILE A 199 -24.64 -25.14 0.84
C ILE A 199 -24.93 -25.20 2.34
N THR A 200 -25.92 -24.44 2.79
CA THR A 200 -26.30 -24.38 4.20
C THR A 200 -27.58 -25.18 4.44
N VAL A 201 -27.49 -26.24 5.24
CA VAL A 201 -28.66 -26.98 5.70
C VAL A 201 -29.27 -26.25 6.91
N ALA A 202 -30.48 -25.73 6.75
CA ALA A 202 -31.14 -24.91 7.78
C ALA A 202 -31.46 -25.69 9.05
N SER A 203 -31.75 -27.00 8.93
CA SER A 203 -32.01 -27.91 10.04
C SER A 203 -31.57 -29.33 9.67
N MET A 204 -30.66 -29.90 10.45
CA MET A 204 -30.23 -31.30 10.27
C MET A 204 -31.29 -32.34 10.63
N ARG A 205 -32.44 -31.90 11.17
CA ARG A 205 -33.60 -32.76 11.46
C ARG A 205 -34.59 -32.85 10.29
N ASP A 206 -34.32 -32.15 9.20
CA ASP A 206 -35.14 -32.16 7.99
C ASP A 206 -34.46 -33.03 6.94
N ASP A 207 -34.83 -34.31 6.89
CA ASP A 207 -34.23 -35.30 5.98
C ASP A 207 -34.36 -34.90 4.50
N ALA A 208 -35.43 -34.18 4.14
CA ALA A 208 -35.61 -33.69 2.77
C ALA A 208 -34.62 -32.58 2.43
N ALA A 209 -34.37 -31.66 3.37
CA ALA A 209 -33.37 -30.60 3.19
C ALA A 209 -31.95 -31.17 3.15
N VAL A 210 -31.63 -32.15 4.00
CA VAL A 210 -30.33 -32.86 3.98
C VAL A 210 -30.11 -33.55 2.64
N ALA A 211 -31.08 -34.34 2.17
CA ALA A 211 -30.97 -35.04 0.88
C ALA A 211 -30.86 -34.07 -0.31
N ALA A 212 -31.57 -32.94 -0.28
CA ALA A 212 -31.45 -31.91 -1.32
C ALA A 212 -30.05 -31.27 -1.32
N ALA A 213 -29.49 -30.98 -0.14
CA ALA A 213 -28.16 -30.40 -0.01
C ALA A 213 -27.06 -31.36 -0.47
N GLU A 214 -27.11 -32.63 -0.09
CA GLU A 214 -26.16 -33.67 -0.53
C GLU A 214 -26.21 -33.88 -2.04
N ARG A 215 -27.41 -33.88 -2.63
CA ARG A 215 -27.58 -33.95 -4.09
C ARG A 215 -26.91 -32.77 -4.79
N LEU A 216 -27.23 -31.55 -4.37
CA LEU A 216 -26.66 -30.33 -4.95
C LEU A 216 -25.14 -30.27 -4.77
N TYR A 217 -24.63 -30.73 -3.63
CA TYR A 217 -23.21 -30.83 -3.37
C TYR A 217 -22.52 -31.70 -4.42
N GLY A 218 -23.04 -32.91 -4.66
CA GLY A 218 -22.50 -33.81 -5.69
C GLY A 218 -22.61 -33.25 -7.12
N GLU A 219 -23.75 -32.62 -7.46
CA GLU A 219 -23.98 -32.02 -8.78
C GLU A 219 -23.03 -30.85 -9.08
N LEU A 220 -22.76 -30.00 -8.09
CA LEU A 220 -21.84 -28.87 -8.23
C LEU A 220 -20.38 -29.33 -8.26
N GLN A 221 -20.00 -30.28 -7.40
CA GLN A 221 -18.67 -30.88 -7.44
C GLN A 221 -18.41 -31.57 -8.79
N GLY A 222 -19.41 -32.26 -9.35
CA GLY A 222 -19.34 -32.87 -10.68
C GLY A 222 -19.11 -31.86 -11.82
N GLN A 223 -19.43 -30.58 -11.59
CA GLN A 223 -19.17 -29.47 -12.50
C GLN A 223 -17.87 -28.71 -12.19
N GLY A 224 -17.07 -29.20 -11.23
CA GLY A 224 -15.81 -28.59 -10.82
C GLY A 224 -15.98 -27.29 -10.04
N VAL A 225 -17.11 -27.11 -9.36
CA VAL A 225 -17.33 -26.00 -8.41
C VAL A 225 -16.71 -26.36 -7.07
N GLU A 226 -16.00 -25.41 -6.45
CA GLU A 226 -15.48 -25.57 -5.08
C GLU A 226 -16.60 -25.26 -4.08
N VAL A 227 -17.15 -26.33 -3.49
CA VAL A 227 -18.34 -26.24 -2.61
C VAL A 227 -17.99 -26.59 -1.18
N LEU A 228 -18.47 -25.78 -0.24
CA LEU A 228 -18.53 -26.09 1.19
C LEU A 228 -19.95 -26.57 1.55
N LEU A 229 -20.09 -27.69 2.25
CA LEU A 229 -21.36 -28.11 2.83
C LEU A 229 -21.35 -27.78 4.34
N ASP A 230 -22.28 -26.93 4.79
CA ASP A 230 -22.47 -26.63 6.21
C ASP A 230 -23.55 -27.54 6.82
N ASP A 231 -23.13 -28.75 7.17
CA ASP A 231 -23.90 -29.83 7.80
C ASP A 231 -23.81 -29.84 9.33
N ARG A 232 -23.24 -28.78 9.93
CA ARG A 232 -23.08 -28.69 11.39
C ARG A 232 -24.44 -28.76 12.10
N ASP A 233 -24.49 -29.37 13.28
CA ASP A 233 -25.67 -29.28 14.16
C ASP A 233 -25.70 -27.94 14.90
N ALA A 234 -26.02 -26.87 14.16
CA ALA A 234 -26.09 -25.50 14.65
C ALA A 234 -27.34 -24.79 14.13
N ARG A 235 -27.77 -23.72 14.82
CA ARG A 235 -28.93 -22.91 14.40
C ARG A 235 -28.63 -22.24 13.05
N ALA A 236 -29.60 -22.22 12.14
CA ALA A 236 -29.48 -21.60 10.83
C ALA A 236 -28.90 -20.17 10.86
N GLY A 237 -29.34 -19.33 11.81
CA GLY A 237 -28.82 -17.98 11.95
C GLY A 237 -27.32 -17.90 12.26
N VAL A 238 -26.77 -18.87 13.01
CA VAL A 238 -25.32 -18.96 13.26
C VAL A 238 -24.59 -19.37 11.98
N LYS A 239 -25.12 -20.35 11.25
CA LYS A 239 -24.55 -20.78 9.97
C LYS A 239 -24.53 -19.65 8.94
N PHE A 240 -25.61 -18.87 8.86
CA PHE A 240 -25.68 -17.71 7.97
C PHE A 240 -24.66 -16.64 8.33
N ALA A 241 -24.53 -16.31 9.62
CA ALA A 241 -23.53 -15.35 10.09
C ALA A 241 -22.10 -15.83 9.81
N ASP A 242 -21.79 -17.11 10.05
CA ASP A 242 -20.46 -17.66 9.74
C ASP A 242 -20.17 -17.63 8.24
N SER A 243 -21.15 -18.00 7.41
CA SER A 243 -21.03 -17.96 5.94
C SER A 243 -20.80 -16.54 5.42
N GLU A 244 -21.49 -15.56 5.99
CA GLU A 244 -21.34 -14.14 5.63
C GLU A 244 -19.99 -13.58 6.10
N LEU A 245 -19.53 -13.99 7.28
CA LEU A 245 -18.23 -13.61 7.83
C LEU A 245 -17.08 -14.13 6.97
N VAL A 246 -17.13 -15.41 6.59
CA VAL A 246 -16.12 -16.04 5.72
C VAL A 246 -16.14 -15.44 4.31
N GLY A 247 -17.31 -15.03 3.83
CA GLY A 247 -17.44 -14.28 2.58
C GLY A 247 -17.53 -15.12 1.31
N ILE A 248 -18.03 -16.35 1.42
CA ILE A 248 -18.18 -17.25 0.26
C ILE A 248 -19.16 -16.64 -0.75
N PRO A 249 -18.82 -16.51 -2.05
CA PRO A 249 -19.57 -15.72 -3.03
C PRO A 249 -21.05 -16.10 -3.18
N TRP A 250 -21.37 -17.39 -3.16
CA TRP A 250 -22.74 -17.88 -3.27
C TRP A 250 -23.13 -18.77 -2.09
N ARG A 251 -24.34 -18.57 -1.57
CA ARG A 251 -24.94 -19.47 -0.57
C ARG A 251 -26.19 -20.11 -1.14
N ILE A 252 -26.28 -21.43 -1.13
CA ILE A 252 -27.52 -22.16 -1.37
C ILE A 252 -28.08 -22.61 -0.01
N THR A 253 -29.29 -22.18 0.32
CA THR A 253 -29.95 -22.57 1.58
C THR A 253 -30.96 -23.67 1.31
N ALA A 254 -30.70 -24.86 1.86
CA ALA A 254 -31.63 -25.97 1.91
C ALA A 254 -32.42 -25.91 3.22
N GLY A 255 -33.68 -25.48 3.12
CA GLY A 255 -34.56 -25.28 4.28
C GLY A 255 -36.02 -25.48 3.90
N ARG A 256 -36.92 -24.66 4.46
CA ARG A 256 -38.38 -24.84 4.29
C ARG A 256 -38.86 -24.88 2.83
N ALA A 257 -38.19 -24.15 1.94
CA ALA A 257 -38.53 -24.11 0.51
C ALA A 257 -38.37 -25.47 -0.19
N VAL A 258 -37.63 -26.41 0.41
CA VAL A 258 -37.45 -27.76 -0.15
C VAL A 258 -38.78 -28.52 -0.23
N ALA A 259 -39.73 -28.25 0.67
CA ALA A 259 -41.08 -28.80 0.61
C ALA A 259 -41.84 -28.37 -0.65
N ASP A 260 -41.51 -27.20 -1.20
CA ASP A 260 -42.07 -26.66 -2.45
C ASP A 260 -41.22 -27.02 -3.69
N GLY A 261 -40.16 -27.84 -3.51
CA GLY A 261 -39.24 -28.21 -4.59
C GLY A 261 -38.23 -27.12 -4.95
N GLU A 262 -37.98 -26.17 -4.06
CA GLU A 262 -37.09 -25.01 -4.26
C GLU A 262 -35.97 -24.92 -3.21
N VAL A 263 -34.92 -24.18 -3.53
CA VAL A 263 -33.87 -23.71 -2.61
C VAL A 263 -33.68 -22.20 -2.77
N GLU A 264 -33.12 -21.57 -1.75
CA GLU A 264 -32.82 -20.14 -1.77
C GLU A 264 -31.35 -19.93 -2.15
N LEU A 265 -31.12 -19.22 -3.26
CA LEU A 265 -29.79 -18.82 -3.72
C LEU A 265 -29.54 -17.37 -3.31
N THR A 266 -28.52 -17.14 -2.49
CA THR A 266 -28.09 -15.81 -2.02
C THR A 266 -26.73 -15.46 -2.60
N GLU A 267 -26.61 -14.26 -3.18
CA GLU A 267 -25.32 -13.68 -3.57
C GLU A 267 -24.71 -12.92 -2.38
N ARG A 268 -23.47 -13.22 -1.99
CA ARG A 268 -22.82 -12.61 -0.82
C ARG A 268 -22.58 -11.11 -0.99
N ALA A 269 -22.26 -10.66 -2.20
CA ALA A 269 -21.91 -9.28 -2.48
C ALA A 269 -23.11 -8.33 -2.36
N THR A 270 -24.27 -8.74 -2.84
CA THR A 270 -25.50 -7.92 -2.86
C THR A 270 -26.42 -8.24 -1.69
N GLY A 271 -26.38 -9.46 -1.17
CA GLY A 271 -27.36 -10.00 -0.23
C GLY A 271 -28.66 -10.44 -0.90
N ASP A 272 -28.78 -10.31 -2.22
CA ASP A 272 -30.00 -10.66 -2.94
C ASP A 272 -30.26 -12.16 -2.87
N THR A 273 -31.50 -12.52 -2.56
CA THR A 273 -31.93 -13.91 -2.43
C THR A 273 -33.05 -14.23 -3.40
N GLN A 274 -32.90 -15.32 -4.14
CA GLN A 274 -33.85 -15.80 -5.13
C GLN A 274 -34.21 -17.25 -4.85
N ARG A 275 -35.48 -17.61 -5.04
CA ARG A 275 -35.90 -19.01 -5.00
C ARG A 275 -35.68 -19.64 -6.37
N VAL A 276 -35.09 -20.82 -6.37
CA VAL A 276 -34.75 -21.57 -7.57
C VAL A 276 -35.19 -23.02 -7.38
N ALA A 277 -35.79 -23.61 -8.41
CA ALA A 277 -36.10 -25.04 -8.40
C ALA A 277 -34.83 -25.85 -8.14
N ILE A 278 -34.91 -26.88 -7.29
CA ILE A 278 -33.69 -27.60 -6.86
C ILE A 278 -32.96 -28.23 -8.06
N GLY A 279 -33.70 -28.69 -9.09
CA GLY A 279 -33.11 -29.25 -10.30
C GLY A 279 -32.32 -28.25 -11.16
N ASP A 280 -32.57 -26.96 -11.01
CA ASP A 280 -31.90 -25.90 -11.80
C ASP A 280 -30.80 -25.18 -11.01
N ALA A 281 -30.78 -25.32 -9.68
CA ALA A 281 -29.91 -24.55 -8.80
C ALA A 281 -28.41 -24.79 -9.08
N ALA A 282 -27.99 -26.05 -9.25
CA ALA A 282 -26.59 -26.36 -9.54
C ALA A 282 -26.11 -25.76 -10.86
N ALA A 283 -26.91 -25.92 -11.93
CA ALA A 283 -26.59 -25.36 -13.24
C ALA A 283 -26.55 -23.83 -13.23
N ARG A 284 -27.48 -23.19 -12.50
CA ARG A 284 -27.52 -21.73 -12.37
C ARG A 284 -26.29 -21.17 -11.68
N VAL A 285 -25.86 -21.79 -10.58
CA VAL A 285 -24.65 -21.40 -9.86
C VAL A 285 -23.40 -21.62 -10.71
N ALA A 286 -23.25 -22.79 -11.32
CA ALA A 286 -22.10 -23.10 -12.16
C ALA A 286 -21.98 -22.13 -13.36
N ALA A 287 -23.10 -21.80 -14.02
CA ALA A 287 -23.10 -20.83 -15.12
C ALA A 287 -22.69 -19.43 -14.66
N THR A 288 -23.11 -19.02 -13.47
CA THR A 288 -22.76 -17.71 -12.91
C THR A 288 -21.28 -17.66 -12.54
N LEU A 289 -20.76 -18.71 -11.89
CA LEU A 289 -19.35 -18.84 -11.54
C LEU A 289 -18.44 -18.90 -12.77
N ALA A 290 -18.85 -19.61 -13.83
CA ALA A 290 -18.08 -19.69 -15.07
C ALA A 290 -17.82 -18.31 -15.71
N SER A 291 -18.74 -17.35 -15.54
CA SER A 291 -18.55 -15.97 -16.02
C SER A 291 -17.67 -15.10 -15.12
N ALA A 292 -17.48 -15.51 -13.86
CA ALA A 292 -16.73 -14.76 -12.84
C ALA A 292 -15.33 -15.33 -12.57
N ARG A 293 -15.05 -16.55 -13.03
CA ARG A 293 -13.71 -17.13 -13.05
C ARG A 293 -12.83 -16.39 -14.07
N PRO A 294 -11.53 -16.23 -13.79
CA PRO A 294 -10.57 -15.64 -14.72
C PRO A 294 -10.32 -16.51 -15.95
#